data_AF-A0A1B9MQ84-F1
#
_entry.id   AF-A0A1B9MQ84-F1
#
_cell.length_a   1.000
_cell.length_b   1.000
_cell.length_c   1.000
_cell.angle_alpha   90.00
_cell.angle_beta   90.00
_cell.angle_gamma   90.00
#
_symmetry.space_group_name_H-M   'P 1'
#
loop_
_entity.id
_entity.type
_entity.pdbx_description
1 polymer ?
#
loop_
_entity_poly.entity_id
_entity_poly.type
_entity_poly.pdbx_seq_one_letter_code
_entity_poly.pdbx_strand_id
1 'polypeptide(L)' 'MTRYLDKLTEYHGYPLKIRVDNGPEFTGKTFINWAKSHDIAIDYIKPGSPYQNGYIERFNRTYRTEVLDLYLFNNLAQAR' A
#
# COMPACT_ATOMS: atom_id res chain seq x y z
N MET A 1 -4.04 -5.24 7.07
CA MET A 1 -4.10 -4.61 5.74
C MET A 1 -5.54 -4.32 5.33
N THR A 2 -6.39 -5.33 5.11
CA THR A 2 -7.79 -5.17 4.66
C THR A 2 -8.60 -4.18 5.49
N ARG A 3 -8.52 -4.22 6.82
CA ARG A 3 -9.16 -3.24 7.72
C ARG A 3 -8.78 -1.78 7.41
N TYR A 4 -7.53 -1.52 7.02
CA TYR A 4 -7.09 -0.16 6.67
C TYR A 4 -7.60 0.23 5.28
N LEU A 5 -7.64 -0.71 4.34
CA LEU A 5 -8.23 -0.49 3.03
C LEU A 5 -9.73 -0.19 3.13
N ASP A 6 -10.49 -0.90 3.97
CA ASP A 6 -11.91 -0.59 4.20
C ASP A 6 -12.11 0.84 4.75
N LYS A 7 -11.25 1.27 5.69
CA LYS A 7 -11.30 2.66 6.16
C LYS A 7 -11.00 3.69 5.08
N LEU A 8 -10.11 3.38 4.14
CA LEU A 8 -9.83 4.26 3.00
C LEU A 8 -11.01 4.31 2.02
N THR A 9 -11.71 3.19 1.83
CA THR A 9 -12.87 3.14 0.93
C THR A 9 -14.09 3.85 1.50
N GLU A 10 -14.16 4.09 2.82
CA GLU A 10 -15.17 5.00 3.41
C GLU A 10 -15.09 6.42 2.83
N TYR A 11 -13.89 6.88 2.45
CA TYR A 11 -13.69 8.23 1.89
C TYR A 11 -13.67 8.25 0.35
N HIS A 12 -13.18 7.19 -0.28
CA HIS A 12 -12.91 7.17 -1.73
C HIS A 12 -13.76 6.17 -2.52
N GLY A 13 -14.51 5.30 -1.84
CA GLY A 13 -15.14 4.13 -2.44
C GLY A 13 -14.15 3.00 -2.76
N TYR A 14 -14.68 1.84 -3.16
CA TYR A 14 -13.85 0.73 -3.63
C TYR A 14 -13.36 1.00 -5.06
N PRO A 15 -12.05 0.88 -5.34
CA PRO A 15 -11.52 1.07 -6.68
C PRO A 15 -11.82 -0.14 -7.57
N LEU A 16 -11.86 0.07 -8.89
CA LEU A 16 -12.01 -1.02 -9.85
C LEU A 16 -10.77 -1.93 -9.92
N LYS A 17 -9.60 -1.39 -9.60
CA LYS A 17 -8.32 -2.10 -9.69
C LYS A 17 -7.31 -1.53 -8.70
N ILE A 18 -6.50 -2.39 -8.10
CA ILE A 18 -5.36 -2.01 -7.25
C ILE A 18 -4.10 -2.64 -7.83
N ARG A 19 -3.06 -1.82 -7.99
CA ARG A 19 -1.71 -2.28 -8.33
C ARG A 19 -0.90 -2.51 -7.06
N VAL A 20 -0.25 -3.67 -6.95
CA VAL A 20 0.53 -4.07 -5.78
C VAL A 20 1.84 -4.72 -6.21
N ASP A 21 2.82 -4.71 -5.31
CA ASP A 21 4.03 -5.52 -5.49
C ASP A 21 3.76 -7.01 -5.19
N ASN A 22 4.79 -7.84 -5.31
CA ASN A 22 4.68 -9.27 -5.03
C ASN A 22 4.96 -9.60 -3.55
N GLY A 23 4.76 -8.64 -2.65
CA GLY A 23 4.94 -8.81 -1.22
C GLY A 23 4.02 -9.89 -0.63
N PRO A 24 4.46 -10.60 0.43
CA PRO A 24 3.66 -11.64 1.08
C PRO A 24 2.33 -11.12 1.63
N GLU A 25 2.25 -9.84 1.98
CA GLU A 25 1.03 -9.17 2.43
C GLU A 25 -0.05 -9.06 1.34
N PHE A 26 0.34 -9.06 0.06
CA PHE A 26 -0.56 -8.96 -1.09
C PHE A 26 -0.79 -10.31 -1.79
N THR A 27 0.10 -11.27 -1.62
CA THR A 27 -0.07 -12.63 -2.16
C THR A 27 -0.86 -13.56 -1.22
N GLY A 28 -1.16 -13.11 0.01
CA GLY A 28 -1.94 -13.86 0.98
C GLY A 28 -3.44 -13.97 0.62
N LYS A 29 -4.05 -15.13 0.97
CA LYS A 29 -5.48 -15.41 0.75
C LYS A 29 -6.42 -14.35 1.30
N THR A 30 -6.08 -13.74 2.44
CA THR A 30 -6.90 -12.71 3.08
C THR A 30 -7.09 -11.49 2.18
N PHE A 31 -6.02 -11.00 1.55
CA PHE A 31 -6.08 -9.85 0.65
C PHE A 31 -6.81 -10.22 -0.66
N ILE A 32 -6.50 -11.38 -1.22
CA ILE A 32 -7.12 -11.87 -2.46
C ILE A 32 -8.64 -12.04 -2.28
N ASN A 33 -9.07 -12.64 -1.17
CA ASN A 33 -10.49 -12.82 -0.87
C ASN A 33 -11.21 -11.48 -0.65
N TRP A 34 -10.55 -10.52 0.02
CA TRP A 34 -11.10 -9.19 0.21
C TRP A 34 -11.24 -8.43 -1.12
N ALA A 35 -10.24 -8.49 -2.00
CA ALA A 35 -10.36 -7.86 -3.32
C ALA A 35 -11.49 -8.49 -4.14
N LYS A 36 -11.60 -9.83 -4.09
CA LYS A 36 -12.68 -10.56 -4.75
C LYS A 36 -14.07 -10.23 -4.19
N SER A 37 -14.23 -10.07 -2.88
CA SER A 37 -15.54 -9.75 -2.28
C SER A 37 -16.04 -8.34 -2.62
N HIS A 38 -15.16 -7.47 -3.10
CA HIS A 38 -15.47 -6.10 -3.49
C HIS A 38 -15.29 -5.84 -5.00
N ASP A 39 -15.20 -6.91 -5.81
CA ASP A 39 -15.03 -6.85 -7.27
C ASP A 39 -13.82 -6.02 -7.74
N ILE A 40 -12.74 -6.05 -6.97
CA ILE A 40 -11.50 -5.32 -7.24
C ILE A 40 -10.53 -6.21 -8.00
N ALA A 41 -10.06 -5.75 -9.17
CA ALA A 41 -8.98 -6.41 -9.89
C ALA A 41 -7.62 -6.16 -9.21
N ILE A 42 -6.82 -7.20 -9.01
CA ILE A 42 -5.44 -7.06 -8.52
C ILE A 42 -4.47 -7.08 -9.72
N ASP A 43 -3.66 -6.04 -9.85
CA ASP A 43 -2.60 -5.90 -10.86
C ASP A 43 -1.23 -6.03 -10.18
N TYR A 44 -0.68 -7.23 -10.16
CA TYR A 44 0.68 -7.45 -9.62
C TYR A 44 1.71 -6.87 -10.58
N ILE A 45 2.66 -6.10 -10.05
CA ILE A 45 3.79 -5.63 -10.86
C ILE A 45 4.62 -6.82 -11.36
N LYS A 46 5.21 -6.65 -12.55
CA LYS A 46 6.15 -7.62 -13.09
C LYS A 46 7.41 -7.66 -12.19
N PRO A 47 7.87 -8.84 -11.79
CA PRO A 47 9.14 -9.00 -11.10
C PRO A 47 10.27 -8.32 -11.91
N GLY A 48 11.11 -7.54 -11.22
CA GLY A 48 12.23 -6.85 -11.85
C GLY A 48 11.85 -5.65 -12.72
N SER A 49 10.60 -5.17 -12.69
CA SER A 49 10.18 -3.93 -13.39
C SER A 49 9.99 -2.76 -12.42
N PRO A 50 11.05 -2.02 -12.06
CA PRO A 50 10.97 -0.91 -11.11
C PRO A 50 10.04 0.21 -11.60
N TYR A 51 9.88 0.36 -12.91
CA TYR A 51 9.04 1.40 -13.51
C TYR A 51 7.55 1.28 -13.15
N GLN A 52 7.05 0.06 -12.90
CA GLN A 52 5.64 -0.15 -12.56
C GLN A 52 5.30 0.28 -11.14
N ASN A 53 6.31 0.39 -10.27
CA ASN A 53 6.19 0.80 -8.87
C ASN A 53 6.75 2.20 -8.58
N GLY A 54 7.30 2.88 -9.60
CA GLY A 54 8.06 4.13 -9.41
C GLY A 54 7.27 5.26 -8.77
N TYR A 55 5.94 5.32 -8.94
CA TYR A 55 5.11 6.34 -8.29
C TYR A 55 5.09 6.17 -6.77
N ILE A 56 4.75 4.97 -6.28
CA ILE A 56 4.64 4.72 -4.84
C ILE A 56 6.02 4.72 -4.17
N GLU A 57 7.06 4.26 -4.87
CA GLU A 57 8.44 4.35 -4.38
C GLU A 57 8.91 5.80 -4.23
N ARG A 58 8.58 6.68 -5.20
CA ARG A 58 8.88 8.11 -5.09
C ARG A 58 8.11 8.74 -3.95
N PHE A 59 6.81 8.45 -3.83
CA PHE A 59 5.99 8.95 -2.73
C PHE A 59 6.56 8.53 -1.37
N ASN A 60 6.87 7.24 -1.17
CA ASN A 60 7.42 6.73 0.07
C ASN A 60 8.78 7.36 0.39
N ARG A 61 9.63 7.59 -0.62
CA ARG A 61 10.90 8.29 -0.44
C ARG A 61 10.67 9.73 0.02
N THR A 62 9.82 10.49 -0.66
CA THR A 62 9.50 11.88 -0.29
C THR A 62 8.88 11.95 1.11
N TYR A 63 7.95 11.06 1.44
CA TYR A 63 7.35 11.02 2.77
C TYR A 63 8.40 10.72 3.85
N ARG A 64 9.35 9.83 3.56
CA ARG A 64 10.45 9.56 4.48
C ARG A 64 11.34 10.79 4.68
N THR A 65 11.82 11.41 3.61
CA THR A 65 12.78 12.52 3.71
C THR A 65 12.14 13.81 4.24
N GLU A 66 10.93 14.13 3.79
CA GLU A 66 10.27 15.41 4.08
C GLU A 66 9.39 15.37 5.33
N VAL A 67 9.06 14.18 5.83
CA VAL A 67 8.24 14.04 7.04
C VAL A 67 9.03 13.27 8.08
N LEU A 68 9.29 11.98 7.87
CA LEU A 68 9.83 11.14 8.93
C LEU A 68 11.24 11.54 9.38
N ASP A 69 12.13 11.93 8.46
CA ASP A 69 13.50 12.31 8.79
C ASP A 69 13.58 13.71 9.44
N LEU A 70 12.54 14.55 9.31
CA LEU A 70 12.44 15.83 10.02
C LEU A 70 12.03 15.67 11.50
N TYR A 71 11.43 14.53 11.85
CA TYR A 71 11.05 14.21 13.22
C TYR A 71 12.08 13.26 13.84
N LEU A 72 12.82 13.72 14.86
CA LEU A 72 13.69 12.86 15.65
C LEU A 72 12.81 11.96 16.54
N PHE A 73 12.50 10.76 16.07
CA PHE A 73 11.79 9.77 16.87
C PHE A 73 12.79 9.10 17.83
N ASN A 74 12.75 9.49 19.10
CA ASN A 74 13.60 8.93 20.15
C ASN A 74 13.14 7.56 20.63
N ASN A 75 11.91 7.14 20.28
CA ASN A 75 11.40 5.79 20.53
C ASN A 75 10.21 5.44 19.62
N LEU A 76 9.89 4.14 19.58
CA LEU A 76 8.80 3.55 18.79
C LEU A 76 7.40 4.11 19.12
N ALA A 77 7.18 4.67 20.31
CA ALA A 77 5.89 5.25 20.67
C ALA A 77 5.65 6.60 19.98
N GLN A 78 6.72 7.33 19.63
CA GLN A 78 6.62 8.59 18.89
C GLN A 78 6.39 8.37 17.40
N ALA A 79 6.74 7.21 16.86
CA ALA A 79 6.59 6.85 15.45
C ALA A 79 5.29 6.07 15.14
N ARG A 80 4.38 5.93 16.12
CA ARG A 80 3.18 5.07 16.05
C ARG A 80 1.90 5.84 15.81
#